data_AF-A0A239WBX3-F1
#
_entry.id   AF-A0A239WBX3-F1
#
_cell.length_a   1.000
_cell.length_b   1.000
_cell.length_c   1.000
_cell.angle_alpha   90.00
_cell.angle_beta   90.00
_cell.angle_gamma   90.00
#
_symmetry.space_group_name_H-M   'P 1'
#
loop_
_entity.id
_entity.type
_entity.pdbx_description
1 polymer ?
#
loop_
_entity_poly.entity_id
_entity_poly.type
_entity_poly.pdbx_seq_one_letter_code
_entity_poly.pdbx_strand_id
1 'polypeptide(L)'
;MNKKQLIIESFRTLNADMLEVLLNDGQNYSDVSKELFIERYKEFFENIKEYPETELGFKVYPGECTNCYKGRKGVSFVNPDGECCLSLIFEENEDDYSDICSCSSFKTEGIEVVNTWIAPYFYTDEKYDWKPTYKNYQEMSECDKGVKEIKEEIANEGILSASFYQLWLRKYEKFDTIENIFTDKYYKYYEEVRKFVSAVKYVRDFFEKEKVAKELFLNFSAFNVVTADKIIPWLHECKEIFPYGFYEFDYECNFLQGYFVNRNLKFKLSELYYTHSVHHLMNNYWDLILPEEDSTNEDFEYEDDETLPF
;
A
#
# COMPACT_ATOMS: atom_id res chain seq x y z
N MET A 1 -18.99 10.52 -32.51
CA MET A 1 -18.79 10.93 -31.11
C MET A 1 -18.16 12.31 -31.09
N ASN A 2 -18.55 13.17 -30.15
CA ASN A 2 -17.83 14.42 -29.90
C ASN A 2 -16.60 14.14 -29.02
N LYS A 3 -15.73 15.16 -28.85
CA LYS A 3 -14.49 15.06 -28.08
C LYS A 3 -14.72 14.54 -26.65
N LYS A 4 -15.69 15.10 -25.93
CA LYS A 4 -16.08 14.67 -24.58
C LYS A 4 -16.40 13.18 -24.49
N GLN A 5 -17.20 12.67 -25.43
CA GLN A 5 -17.52 11.23 -25.51
C GLN A 5 -16.28 10.37 -25.76
N LEU A 6 -15.35 10.84 -26.60
CA LEU A 6 -14.10 10.10 -26.87
C LEU A 6 -13.20 10.07 -25.63
N ILE A 7 -13.17 11.12 -24.82
CA ILE A 7 -12.42 11.15 -23.55
C ILE A 7 -12.99 10.09 -22.59
N ILE A 8 -14.31 10.09 -22.37
CA ILE A 8 -14.98 9.08 -21.53
C ILE A 8 -14.70 7.67 -22.04
N GLU A 9 -14.80 7.45 -23.35
CA GLU A 9 -14.53 6.16 -23.97
C GLU A 9 -13.07 5.71 -23.79
N SER A 10 -12.13 6.66 -23.79
CA SER A 10 -10.71 6.37 -23.57
C SER A 10 -10.45 5.89 -22.14
N PHE A 11 -11.10 6.49 -21.14
CA PHE A 11 -11.09 5.95 -19.77
C PHE A 11 -11.77 4.57 -19.70
N ARG A 12 -12.94 4.41 -20.33
CA ARG A 12 -13.67 3.11 -20.34
C ARG A 12 -12.83 1.96 -20.92
N THR A 13 -12.03 2.26 -21.93
CA THR A 13 -11.19 1.29 -22.65
C THR A 13 -9.74 1.27 -22.18
N LEU A 14 -9.42 2.00 -21.11
CA LEU A 14 -8.08 2.09 -20.53
C LEU A 14 -7.01 2.49 -21.57
N ASN A 15 -7.32 3.50 -22.39
CA ASN A 15 -6.51 3.94 -23.53
C ASN A 15 -5.87 5.31 -23.25
N ALA A 16 -4.71 5.31 -22.58
CA ALA A 16 -3.98 6.52 -22.25
C ALA A 16 -3.43 7.25 -23.48
N ASP A 17 -3.01 6.53 -24.53
CA ASP A 17 -2.50 7.15 -25.76
C ASP A 17 -3.60 7.99 -26.46
N MET A 18 -4.87 7.56 -26.38
CA MET A 18 -6.00 8.35 -26.88
C MET A 18 -6.26 9.58 -26.00
N LEU A 19 -6.11 9.46 -24.67
CA LEU A 19 -6.18 10.63 -23.79
C LEU A 19 -5.08 11.65 -24.12
N GLU A 20 -3.86 11.20 -24.44
CA GLU A 20 -2.75 12.07 -24.86
C GLU A 20 -3.11 12.90 -26.10
N VAL A 21 -3.81 12.30 -27.07
CA VAL A 21 -4.27 12.99 -28.29
C VAL A 21 -5.45 13.93 -28.01
N LEU A 22 -6.37 13.53 -27.13
CA LEU A 22 -7.61 14.26 -26.91
C LEU A 22 -7.45 15.44 -25.94
N LEU A 23 -6.68 15.31 -24.86
CA LEU A 23 -6.55 16.36 -23.86
C LEU A 23 -5.76 17.56 -24.41
N ASN A 24 -6.07 18.77 -23.92
CA ASN A 24 -5.48 20.00 -24.46
C ASN A 24 -4.04 20.20 -23.97
N ASP A 25 -3.14 20.52 -24.90
CA ASP A 25 -1.75 20.84 -24.56
C ASP A 25 -1.66 22.09 -23.68
N GLY A 26 -0.79 22.05 -22.68
CA GLY A 26 -0.58 23.14 -21.72
C GLY A 26 -1.74 23.36 -20.73
N GLN A 27 -2.79 22.53 -20.78
CA GLN A 27 -3.84 22.50 -19.76
C GLN A 27 -3.43 21.59 -18.60
N ASN A 28 -3.88 21.96 -17.40
CA ASN A 28 -3.73 21.14 -16.20
C ASN A 28 -5.01 20.34 -15.94
N TYR A 29 -4.85 19.15 -15.40
CA TYR A 29 -5.93 18.25 -15.00
C TYR A 29 -5.62 17.72 -13.60
N SER A 30 -6.57 17.73 -12.68
CA SER A 30 -6.34 17.35 -11.26
C SER A 30 -5.17 18.12 -10.61
N ASP A 31 -5.07 19.43 -10.90
CA ASP A 31 -3.96 20.30 -10.45
C ASP A 31 -2.55 19.89 -10.92
N VAL A 32 -2.39 18.97 -11.87
CA VAL A 32 -1.09 18.61 -12.44
C VAL A 32 -1.03 18.90 -13.94
N SER A 33 0.17 18.90 -14.52
CA SER A 33 0.30 19.06 -15.98
C SER A 33 -0.35 17.89 -16.72
N LYS A 34 -0.82 18.13 -17.95
CA LYS A 34 -1.35 17.07 -18.82
C LYS A 34 -0.40 15.88 -18.92
N GLU A 35 0.90 16.13 -19.07
CA GLU A 35 1.90 15.09 -19.27
C GLU A 35 1.95 14.15 -18.06
N LEU A 36 2.03 14.69 -16.84
CA LEU A 36 2.02 13.89 -15.62
C LEU A 36 0.68 13.19 -15.40
N PHE A 37 -0.43 13.86 -15.71
CA PHE A 37 -1.76 13.25 -15.65
C PHE A 37 -1.84 12.00 -16.53
N ILE A 38 -1.40 12.11 -17.80
CA ILE A 38 -1.40 10.99 -18.76
C ILE A 38 -0.46 9.88 -18.32
N GLU A 39 0.76 10.22 -17.88
CA GLU A 39 1.74 9.26 -17.38
C GLU A 39 1.16 8.42 -16.24
N ARG A 40 0.58 9.07 -15.23
CA ARG A 40 0.00 8.40 -14.05
C ARG A 40 -1.20 7.51 -14.41
N TYR A 41 -2.05 7.93 -15.34
CA TYR A 41 -3.15 7.09 -15.83
C TYR A 41 -2.66 5.95 -16.72
N LYS A 42 -1.57 6.13 -17.46
CA LYS A 42 -0.95 5.07 -18.26
C LYS A 42 -0.43 3.96 -17.37
N GLU A 43 0.35 4.30 -16.33
CA GLU A 43 0.83 3.35 -15.32
C GLU A 43 -0.34 2.60 -14.68
N PHE A 44 -1.36 3.33 -14.24
CA PHE A 44 -2.56 2.73 -13.66
C PHE A 44 -3.27 1.78 -14.63
N PHE A 45 -3.49 2.18 -15.89
CA PHE A 45 -4.13 1.35 -16.90
C PHE A 45 -3.33 0.10 -17.26
N GLU A 46 -2.01 0.19 -17.26
CA GLU A 46 -1.13 -0.97 -17.50
C GLU A 46 -1.24 -1.96 -16.36
N ASN A 47 -1.15 -1.49 -15.11
CA ASN A 47 -1.28 -2.35 -13.92
C ASN A 47 -2.66 -3.03 -13.86
N ILE A 48 -3.74 -2.27 -14.04
CA ILE A 48 -5.07 -2.86 -13.82
C ILE A 48 -5.53 -3.83 -14.91
N LYS A 49 -4.88 -3.82 -16.08
CA LYS A 49 -5.14 -4.79 -17.15
C LYS A 49 -4.66 -6.20 -16.80
N GLU A 50 -3.82 -6.34 -15.78
CA GLU A 50 -3.33 -7.64 -15.31
C GLU A 50 -4.38 -8.37 -14.46
N TYR A 51 -5.39 -7.66 -13.95
CA TYR A 51 -6.47 -8.23 -13.14
C TYR A 51 -7.59 -8.86 -14.00
N PRO A 52 -8.04 -10.10 -13.68
CA PRO A 52 -9.11 -10.80 -14.41
C PRO A 52 -10.43 -10.01 -14.52
N GLU A 53 -10.76 -9.20 -13.52
CA GLU A 53 -11.98 -8.38 -13.43
C GLU A 53 -12.08 -7.37 -14.58
N THR A 54 -10.94 -6.96 -15.15
CA THR A 54 -10.84 -6.05 -16.28
C THR A 54 -11.28 -6.70 -17.59
N GLU A 55 -11.16 -8.03 -17.73
CA GLU A 55 -11.53 -8.76 -18.96
C GLU A 55 -13.04 -8.68 -19.26
N LEU A 56 -13.87 -8.51 -18.22
CA LEU A 56 -15.32 -8.35 -18.34
C LEU A 56 -15.72 -7.04 -19.02
N GLY A 57 -14.80 -6.07 -19.03
CA GLY A 57 -14.97 -4.77 -19.62
C GLY A 57 -15.87 -3.83 -18.82
N PHE A 58 -15.53 -2.56 -18.83
CA PHE A 58 -16.27 -1.55 -18.08
C PHE A 58 -17.40 -0.92 -18.90
N LYS A 59 -18.52 -0.67 -18.22
CA LYS A 59 -19.62 0.19 -18.69
C LYS A 59 -19.58 1.52 -17.94
N VAL A 60 -20.09 2.55 -18.59
CA VAL A 60 -20.16 3.90 -18.04
C VAL A 60 -21.50 4.08 -17.35
N TYR A 61 -21.46 4.42 -16.07
CA TYR A 61 -22.63 4.73 -15.25
C TYR A 61 -22.55 6.19 -14.77
N PRO A 62 -23.60 6.99 -14.92
CA PRO A 62 -23.59 8.35 -14.40
C PRO A 62 -23.67 8.35 -12.88
N GLY A 63 -23.36 9.49 -12.27
CA GLY A 63 -23.59 9.70 -10.85
C GLY A 63 -23.15 11.07 -10.38
N GLU A 64 -22.89 11.17 -9.08
CA GLU A 64 -22.42 12.41 -8.47
C GLU A 64 -21.51 12.21 -7.27
N CYS A 65 -20.62 13.17 -7.04
CA CYS A 65 -19.80 13.21 -5.84
C CYS A 65 -20.69 13.50 -4.61
N THR A 66 -20.43 12.80 -3.51
CA THR A 66 -21.16 12.97 -2.23
C THR A 66 -20.37 13.74 -1.17
N ASN A 67 -19.07 13.97 -1.40
CA ASN A 67 -18.16 14.58 -0.43
C ASN A 67 -17.33 15.73 -1.03
N CYS A 68 -16.19 15.44 -1.67
CA CYS A 68 -15.18 16.42 -2.13
C CYS A 68 -15.76 17.61 -2.91
N TYR A 69 -16.60 17.30 -3.90
CA TYR A 69 -17.31 18.27 -4.75
C TYR A 69 -18.80 17.93 -4.76
N LYS A 70 -19.41 17.91 -3.58
CA LYS A 70 -20.80 17.44 -3.38
C LYS A 70 -21.77 17.95 -4.45
N GLY A 71 -22.44 17.02 -5.13
CA GLY A 71 -23.41 17.26 -6.20
C GLY A 71 -22.82 17.45 -7.59
N ARG A 72 -21.48 17.50 -7.73
CA ARG A 72 -20.82 17.55 -9.03
C ARG A 72 -21.04 16.23 -9.77
N LYS A 73 -21.50 16.33 -11.02
CA LYS A 73 -21.81 15.20 -11.89
C LYS A 73 -20.53 14.60 -12.49
N GLY A 74 -20.62 13.32 -12.81
CA GLY A 74 -19.52 12.54 -13.33
C GLY A 74 -19.97 11.18 -13.82
N VAL A 75 -19.00 10.27 -13.99
CA VAL A 75 -19.26 8.87 -14.36
C VAL A 75 -18.37 7.92 -13.59
N SER A 76 -18.87 6.70 -13.38
CA SER A 76 -18.12 5.55 -12.90
C SER A 76 -17.97 4.52 -14.00
N PHE A 77 -16.84 3.84 -14.01
CA PHE A 77 -16.53 2.74 -14.91
C PHE A 77 -16.63 1.43 -14.13
N VAL A 78 -17.74 0.70 -14.35
CA VAL A 78 -18.10 -0.47 -13.53
C VAL A 78 -18.28 -1.68 -14.43
N ASN A 79 -17.70 -2.81 -14.04
CA ASN A 79 -17.88 -4.08 -14.74
C ASN A 79 -19.23 -4.74 -14.34
N PRO A 80 -19.66 -5.83 -14.99
CA PRO A 80 -20.92 -6.50 -14.66
C PRO A 80 -21.02 -7.05 -13.24
N ASP A 81 -19.90 -7.31 -12.57
CA ASP A 81 -19.85 -7.89 -11.22
C ASP A 81 -19.89 -6.81 -10.12
N GLY A 82 -19.91 -5.54 -10.52
CA GLY A 82 -19.97 -4.41 -9.57
C GLY A 82 -18.61 -3.88 -9.15
N GLU A 83 -17.51 -4.32 -9.77
CA GLU A 83 -16.18 -3.75 -9.58
C GLU A 83 -16.08 -2.40 -10.30
N CYS A 84 -15.84 -1.34 -9.53
CA CYS A 84 -15.65 0.01 -10.04
C CYS A 84 -14.16 0.34 -10.11
N CYS A 85 -13.58 0.36 -11.32
CA CYS A 85 -12.16 0.68 -11.47
C CYS A 85 -11.85 2.16 -11.25
N LEU A 86 -12.79 3.05 -11.60
CA LEU A 86 -12.58 4.49 -11.52
C LEU A 86 -13.91 5.24 -11.50
N SER A 87 -13.96 6.30 -10.70
CA SER A 87 -15.04 7.30 -10.75
C SER A 87 -14.43 8.67 -11.02
N LEU A 88 -14.94 9.36 -12.04
CA LEU A 88 -14.45 10.66 -12.49
C LEU A 88 -15.53 11.72 -12.40
N ILE A 89 -15.13 12.91 -11.94
CA ILE A 89 -15.90 14.14 -12.08
C ILE A 89 -15.25 15.00 -13.17
N PHE A 90 -16.08 15.76 -13.89
CA PHE A 90 -15.64 16.60 -14.99
C PHE A 90 -16.04 18.04 -14.73
N GLU A 91 -15.14 18.98 -15.00
CA GLU A 91 -15.50 20.38 -15.22
C GLU A 91 -15.66 20.61 -16.72
N GLU A 92 -16.79 21.16 -17.12
CA GLU A 92 -17.18 21.26 -18.53
C GLU A 92 -17.12 22.69 -19.06
N ASN A 93 -16.58 22.84 -20.27
CA ASN A 93 -16.78 23.99 -21.15
C ASN A 93 -17.71 23.58 -22.31
N GLU A 94 -18.08 24.49 -23.23
CA GLU A 94 -19.07 24.20 -24.28
C GLU A 94 -18.78 22.90 -25.05
N ASP A 95 -17.54 22.71 -25.52
CA ASP A 95 -17.16 21.57 -26.37
C ASP A 95 -16.12 20.61 -25.74
N ASP A 96 -15.68 20.87 -24.50
CA ASP A 96 -14.55 20.15 -23.89
C ASP A 96 -14.59 20.07 -22.36
N TYR A 97 -13.64 19.36 -21.75
CA TYR A 97 -13.42 19.33 -20.31
C TYR A 97 -12.27 20.26 -19.90
N SER A 98 -12.57 21.22 -19.01
CA SER A 98 -11.57 22.12 -18.41
C SER A 98 -10.78 21.44 -17.30
N ASP A 99 -11.35 20.43 -16.66
CA ASP A 99 -10.69 19.62 -15.64
C ASP A 99 -11.32 18.23 -15.54
N ILE A 100 -10.53 17.26 -15.08
CA ILE A 100 -10.92 15.88 -14.86
C ILE A 100 -10.30 15.44 -13.55
N CYS A 101 -11.12 15.01 -12.59
CA CYS A 101 -10.63 14.57 -11.28
C CYS A 101 -11.22 13.21 -10.88
N SER A 102 -10.40 12.36 -10.25
CA SER A 102 -10.89 11.15 -9.61
C SER A 102 -11.72 11.47 -8.36
N CYS A 103 -12.68 10.61 -8.05
CA CYS A 103 -13.57 10.79 -6.91
C CYS A 103 -13.79 9.47 -6.17
N SER A 104 -13.23 9.35 -4.97
CA SER A 104 -13.41 8.17 -4.08
C SER A 104 -14.76 8.15 -3.36
N SER A 105 -15.43 9.30 -3.26
CA SER A 105 -16.76 9.43 -2.64
C SER A 105 -17.84 9.67 -3.69
N PHE A 106 -17.93 8.80 -4.68
CA PHE A 106 -18.85 8.92 -5.80
C PHE A 106 -20.05 7.98 -5.62
N LYS A 107 -21.27 8.49 -5.85
CA LYS A 107 -22.48 7.69 -5.84
C LYS A 107 -22.88 7.37 -7.29
N THR A 108 -22.70 6.11 -7.66
CA THR A 108 -23.06 5.56 -8.97
C THR A 108 -24.57 5.32 -9.07
N GLU A 109 -25.15 5.64 -10.22
CA GLU A 109 -26.55 5.39 -10.54
C GLU A 109 -26.71 4.20 -11.49
N GLY A 110 -27.71 3.35 -11.26
CA GLY A 110 -28.09 2.28 -12.20
C GLY A 110 -27.33 0.96 -12.06
N ILE A 111 -26.36 0.87 -11.15
CA ILE A 111 -25.69 -0.37 -10.75
C ILE A 111 -25.28 -0.28 -9.28
N GLU A 112 -25.27 -1.41 -8.58
CA GLU A 112 -24.68 -1.53 -7.24
C GLU A 112 -23.17 -1.74 -7.39
N VAL A 113 -22.38 -0.90 -6.73
CA VAL A 113 -20.93 -1.04 -6.68
C VAL A 113 -20.58 -1.86 -5.45
N VAL A 114 -19.96 -3.01 -5.68
CA VAL A 114 -19.54 -3.95 -4.63
C VAL A 114 -18.17 -3.57 -4.10
N ASN A 115 -17.26 -3.20 -5.01
CA ASN A 115 -15.90 -2.81 -4.69
C ASN A 115 -15.46 -1.62 -5.54
N THR A 116 -14.55 -0.80 -5.02
CA THR A 116 -14.00 0.37 -5.73
C THR A 116 -12.49 0.37 -5.64
N TRP A 117 -11.84 0.40 -6.79
CA TRP A 117 -10.39 0.40 -6.87
C TRP A 117 -9.82 1.77 -6.54
N ILE A 118 -8.58 1.78 -6.06
CA ILE A 118 -7.89 3.00 -5.72
C ILE A 118 -7.47 3.71 -7.00
N ALA A 119 -8.05 4.89 -7.22
CA ALA A 119 -7.70 5.73 -8.35
C ALA A 119 -6.26 6.26 -8.22
N PRO A 120 -5.61 6.64 -9.34
CA PRO A 120 -4.30 7.25 -9.27
C PRO A 120 -4.34 8.55 -8.44
N TYR A 121 -3.33 8.70 -7.59
CA TYR A 121 -3.14 9.85 -6.71
C TYR A 121 -2.01 10.75 -7.25
N PHE A 122 -2.07 12.07 -7.02
CA PHE A 122 -0.99 13.01 -7.36
C PHE A 122 -0.43 13.67 -6.10
N TYR A 123 0.90 13.70 -5.96
CA TYR A 123 1.55 14.27 -4.77
C TYR A 123 1.45 15.80 -4.74
N THR A 124 1.53 16.37 -3.54
CA THR A 124 1.43 17.82 -3.32
C THR A 124 2.50 18.60 -4.07
N ASP A 125 3.72 18.07 -4.12
CA ASP A 125 4.87 18.62 -4.85
C ASP A 125 4.86 18.37 -6.36
N GLU A 126 3.89 17.58 -6.85
CA GLU A 126 3.64 17.41 -8.28
C GLU A 126 2.64 18.44 -8.84
N LYS A 127 1.92 19.15 -7.97
CA LYS A 127 0.91 20.14 -8.39
C LYS A 127 1.55 21.34 -9.09
N TYR A 128 0.87 21.85 -10.12
CA TYR A 128 1.40 22.91 -10.99
C TYR A 128 1.71 24.22 -10.26
N ASP A 129 0.95 24.53 -9.20
CA ASP A 129 1.07 25.76 -8.43
C ASP A 129 1.95 25.60 -7.19
N TRP A 130 2.47 24.39 -6.96
CA TRP A 130 3.28 24.11 -5.80
C TRP A 130 4.62 24.85 -5.85
N LYS A 131 4.98 25.43 -4.71
CA LYS A 131 6.24 26.14 -4.52
C LYS A 131 6.90 25.65 -3.23
N PRO A 132 8.11 25.05 -3.29
CA PRO A 132 8.80 24.59 -2.11
C PRO A 132 9.10 25.75 -1.17
N THR A 133 8.80 25.55 0.11
CA THR A 133 9.29 26.42 1.18
C THR A 133 10.71 26.00 1.59
N TYR A 134 11.40 26.84 2.37
CA TYR A 134 12.68 26.47 2.98
C TYR A 134 12.58 25.16 3.79
N LYS A 135 11.46 24.94 4.49
CA LYS A 135 11.21 23.69 5.23
C LYS A 135 11.17 22.48 4.29
N ASN A 136 10.51 22.60 3.14
CA ASN A 136 10.44 21.51 2.17
C ASN A 136 11.83 21.14 1.65
N TYR A 137 12.70 22.12 1.35
CA TYR A 137 14.08 21.83 0.95
C TYR A 137 14.88 21.11 2.04
N GLN A 138 14.68 21.47 3.31
CA GLN A 138 15.31 20.76 4.42
C GLN A 138 14.81 19.32 4.52
N GLU A 139 13.49 19.11 4.44
CA GLU A 139 12.89 17.78 4.49
C GLU A 139 13.34 16.90 3.32
N MET A 140 13.35 17.43 2.09
CA MET A 140 13.90 16.75 0.91
C MET A 140 15.35 16.29 1.15
N SER A 141 16.20 17.22 1.61
CA SER A 141 17.61 16.91 1.87
C SER A 141 17.79 15.85 2.97
N GLU A 142 16.93 15.86 3.99
CA GLU A 142 16.93 14.84 5.03
C GLU A 142 16.45 13.47 4.52
N CYS A 143 15.43 13.44 3.66
CA CYS A 143 14.93 12.21 3.05
C CYS A 143 15.99 11.58 2.15
N ASP A 144 16.60 12.36 1.25
CA ASP A 144 17.70 11.92 0.39
C ASP A 144 18.85 11.34 1.21
N LYS A 145 19.19 12.00 2.33
CA LYS A 145 20.21 11.53 3.26
C LYS A 145 19.81 10.20 3.90
N GLY A 146 18.56 10.04 4.33
CA GLY A 146 18.06 8.81 4.94
C GLY A 146 18.10 7.63 3.97
N VAL A 147 17.62 7.84 2.74
CA VAL A 147 17.67 6.86 1.64
C VAL A 147 19.11 6.49 1.33
N LYS A 148 20.01 7.47 1.23
CA LYS A 148 21.43 7.24 0.98
C LYS A 148 22.07 6.41 2.09
N GLU A 149 21.86 6.77 3.35
CA GLU A 149 22.44 6.08 4.51
C GLU A 149 22.04 4.60 4.53
N ILE A 150 20.76 4.27 4.31
CA ILE A 150 20.32 2.87 4.32
C ILE A 150 20.77 2.09 3.08
N LYS A 151 20.76 2.70 1.88
CA LYS A 151 21.27 2.05 0.67
C LYS A 151 22.76 1.77 0.75
N GLU A 152 23.54 2.69 1.33
CA GLU A 152 24.98 2.48 1.55
C GLU A 152 25.22 1.33 2.56
N GLU A 153 24.45 1.27 3.65
CA GLU A 153 24.52 0.14 4.59
C GLU A 153 24.19 -1.19 3.91
N ILE A 154 23.12 -1.24 3.12
CA ILE A 154 22.74 -2.44 2.34
C ILE A 154 23.85 -2.83 1.36
N ALA A 155 24.46 -1.87 0.67
CA ALA A 155 25.53 -2.15 -0.28
C ALA A 155 26.81 -2.67 0.40
N ASN A 156 27.12 -2.17 1.59
CA ASN A 156 28.33 -2.52 2.33
C ASN A 156 28.20 -3.85 3.09
N GLU A 157 27.11 -4.01 3.84
CA GLU A 157 26.93 -5.12 4.78
C GLU A 157 25.99 -6.21 4.23
N GLY A 158 25.07 -5.85 3.32
CA GLY A 158 24.09 -6.76 2.72
C GLY A 158 22.97 -7.24 3.65
N ILE A 159 23.17 -7.16 4.97
CA ILE A 159 22.22 -7.58 6.01
C ILE A 159 22.18 -6.50 7.09
N LEU A 160 21.00 -5.93 7.34
CA LEU A 160 20.79 -4.87 8.32
C LEU A 160 20.82 -5.42 9.75
N SER A 161 21.57 -4.74 10.62
CA SER A 161 21.64 -5.03 12.06
C SER A 161 20.75 -4.09 12.88
N ALA A 162 20.27 -4.57 14.02
CA ALA A 162 19.51 -3.81 15.00
C ALA A 162 20.22 -2.54 15.46
N SER A 163 21.55 -2.61 15.63
CA SER A 163 22.35 -1.44 15.98
C SER A 163 22.28 -0.32 14.93
N PHE A 164 22.19 -0.67 13.65
CA PHE A 164 22.03 0.30 12.57
C PHE A 164 20.58 0.76 12.47
N TYR A 165 19.65 -0.17 12.22
CA TYR A 165 18.31 0.18 11.78
C TYR A 165 17.51 0.87 12.89
N GLN A 166 17.76 0.57 14.17
CA GLN A 166 17.08 1.27 15.27
C GLN A 166 17.53 2.74 15.38
N LEU A 167 18.82 3.02 15.18
CA LEU A 167 19.33 4.39 15.20
C LEU A 167 18.86 5.17 13.98
N TRP A 168 18.88 4.52 12.81
CA TRP A 168 18.37 5.09 11.57
C TRP A 168 16.86 5.39 11.69
N LEU A 169 16.06 4.45 12.17
CA LEU A 169 14.62 4.63 12.34
C LEU A 169 14.29 5.80 13.27
N ARG A 170 14.96 5.92 14.43
CA ARG A 170 14.75 7.07 15.35
C ARG A 170 14.99 8.43 14.70
N LYS A 171 15.83 8.50 13.68
CA LYS A 171 16.15 9.75 12.97
C LYS A 171 15.12 10.06 11.88
N TYR A 172 14.54 9.04 11.26
CA TYR A 172 13.73 9.17 10.05
C TYR A 172 12.25 8.79 10.22
N GLU A 173 11.83 8.21 11.36
CA GLU A 173 10.45 7.77 11.61
C GLU A 173 9.41 8.88 11.49
N LYS A 174 9.81 10.14 11.72
CA LYS A 174 8.97 11.33 11.54
C LYS A 174 8.43 11.49 10.11
N PHE A 175 9.04 10.84 9.13
CA PHE A 175 8.56 10.86 7.75
C PHE A 175 7.45 9.84 7.49
N ASP A 176 7.25 8.87 8.39
CA ASP A 176 6.19 7.85 8.35
C ASP A 176 5.19 8.06 9.50
N THR A 177 4.47 9.18 9.47
CA THR A 177 3.44 9.50 10.46
C THR A 177 2.04 9.42 9.89
N ILE A 178 1.14 8.82 10.67
CA ILE A 178 -0.30 8.78 10.43
C ILE A 178 -0.90 10.20 10.32
N GLU A 179 -0.28 11.21 10.93
CA GLU A 179 -0.72 12.62 10.79
C GLU A 179 -0.72 13.11 9.33
N ASN A 180 0.16 12.57 8.48
CA ASN A 180 0.15 12.92 7.06
C ASN A 180 -1.13 12.41 6.36
N ILE A 181 -1.75 11.36 6.89
CA ILE A 181 -3.03 10.82 6.40
C ILE A 181 -4.17 11.81 6.61
N PHE A 182 -4.12 12.58 7.69
CA PHE A 182 -5.18 13.51 8.06
C PHE A 182 -4.93 14.94 7.58
N THR A 183 -3.81 15.22 6.91
CA THR A 183 -3.43 16.58 6.50
C THR A 183 -3.38 16.80 4.99
N ASP A 184 -3.69 15.77 4.19
CA ASP A 184 -3.64 15.79 2.71
C ASP A 184 -2.29 16.27 2.13
N LYS A 185 -1.21 16.22 2.93
CA LYS A 185 0.13 16.66 2.55
C LYS A 185 1.03 15.47 2.32
N TYR A 186 0.77 14.77 1.22
CA TYR A 186 1.65 13.73 0.71
C TYR A 186 2.61 14.34 -0.28
N TYR A 187 3.89 14.25 0.01
CA TYR A 187 4.95 14.70 -0.86
C TYR A 187 5.68 13.49 -1.43
N LYS A 188 5.96 13.52 -2.74
CA LYS A 188 6.67 12.46 -3.45
C LYS A 188 8.06 12.23 -2.87
N TYR A 189 8.75 13.30 -2.45
CA TYR A 189 10.06 13.18 -1.82
C TYR A 189 10.07 12.41 -0.49
N TYR A 190 8.91 12.08 0.10
CA TYR A 190 8.81 11.17 1.24
C TYR A 190 8.70 9.70 0.87
N GLU A 191 8.26 9.39 -0.35
CA GLU A 191 7.86 8.05 -0.77
C GLU A 191 8.96 7.01 -0.50
N GLU A 192 10.17 7.27 -1.00
CA GLU A 192 11.25 6.30 -0.90
C GLU A 192 11.74 6.10 0.54
N VAL A 193 11.91 7.18 1.31
CA VAL A 193 12.33 7.03 2.72
C VAL A 193 11.25 6.34 3.55
N ARG A 194 9.96 6.60 3.27
CA ARG A 194 8.83 5.95 3.94
C ARG A 194 8.82 4.44 3.72
N LYS A 195 9.10 3.97 2.50
CA LYS A 195 9.21 2.54 2.20
C LYS A 195 10.21 1.85 3.13
N PHE A 196 11.40 2.44 3.29
CA PHE A 196 12.42 1.93 4.22
C PHE A 196 12.01 2.07 5.69
N VAL A 197 11.45 3.21 6.09
CA VAL A 197 10.98 3.44 7.47
C VAL A 197 9.93 2.41 7.86
N SER A 198 8.92 2.20 7.02
CA SER A 198 7.84 1.26 7.28
C SER A 198 8.37 -0.18 7.43
N ALA A 199 9.25 -0.62 6.52
CA ALA A 199 9.88 -1.94 6.59
C ALA A 199 10.72 -2.15 7.88
N VAL A 200 11.48 -1.13 8.29
CA VAL A 200 12.30 -1.20 9.51
C VAL A 200 11.47 -1.10 10.79
N LYS A 201 10.42 -0.26 10.79
CA LYS A 201 9.50 -0.06 11.92
C LYS A 201 8.79 -1.35 12.29
N TYR A 202 8.32 -2.08 11.27
CA TYR A 202 7.75 -3.40 11.44
C TYR A 202 8.71 -4.36 12.16
N VAL A 203 9.98 -4.42 11.72
CA VAL A 203 11.01 -5.28 12.33
C VAL A 203 11.40 -4.83 13.74
N ARG A 204 11.40 -3.53 14.03
CA ARG A 204 11.64 -3.01 15.38
C ARG A 204 10.62 -3.56 16.38
N ASP A 205 9.34 -3.62 16.01
CA ASP A 205 8.29 -4.06 16.92
C ASP A 205 8.46 -5.52 17.35
N PHE A 206 9.03 -6.37 16.50
CA PHE A 206 9.48 -7.72 16.88
C PHE A 206 10.70 -7.71 17.78
N PHE A 207 11.66 -6.83 17.51
CA PHE A 207 12.88 -6.73 18.32
C PHE A 207 12.55 -6.39 19.78
N GLU A 208 11.57 -5.53 20.01
CA GLU A 208 11.11 -5.18 21.36
C GLU A 208 10.47 -6.37 22.10
N LYS A 209 9.92 -7.33 21.34
CA LYS A 209 9.27 -8.54 21.88
C LYS A 209 10.21 -9.76 21.97
N GLU A 210 11.44 -9.69 21.46
CA GLU A 210 12.39 -10.81 21.41
C GLU A 210 12.65 -11.46 22.78
N LYS A 211 12.69 -10.65 23.84
CA LYS A 211 12.85 -11.19 25.21
C LYS A 211 11.66 -12.04 25.64
N VAL A 212 10.44 -11.58 25.37
CA VAL A 212 9.21 -12.32 25.70
C VAL A 212 9.08 -13.54 24.80
N ALA A 213 9.42 -13.42 23.51
CA ALA A 213 9.47 -14.54 22.59
C ALA A 213 10.41 -15.66 23.08
N LYS A 214 11.55 -15.29 23.67
CA LYS A 214 12.46 -16.26 24.30
C LYS A 214 11.79 -17.03 25.42
N GLU A 215 11.03 -16.36 26.29
CA GLU A 215 10.31 -17.01 27.38
C GLU A 215 9.26 -17.99 26.83
N LEU A 216 8.46 -17.57 25.85
CA LEU A 216 7.48 -18.42 25.16
C LEU A 216 8.12 -19.64 24.49
N PHE A 217 9.25 -19.44 23.80
CA PHE A 217 9.98 -20.51 23.13
C PHE A 217 10.53 -21.53 24.13
N LEU A 218 11.08 -21.07 25.25
CA LEU A 218 11.58 -21.96 26.31
C LEU A 218 10.43 -22.71 26.98
N ASN A 219 9.29 -22.08 27.20
CA ASN A 219 8.08 -22.73 27.71
C ASN A 219 7.62 -23.85 26.79
N PHE A 220 7.57 -23.60 25.47
CA PHE A 220 7.24 -24.63 24.48
C PHE A 220 8.27 -25.77 24.49
N SER A 221 9.56 -25.43 24.53
CA SER A 221 10.66 -26.41 24.51
C SER A 221 10.69 -27.33 25.73
N ALA A 222 10.03 -26.96 26.82
CA ALA A 222 9.89 -27.78 28.02
C ALA A 222 8.81 -28.87 27.90
N PHE A 223 8.04 -28.90 26.81
CA PHE A 223 7.05 -29.94 26.58
C PHE A 223 7.72 -31.28 26.27
N ASN A 224 7.72 -32.20 27.25
CA ASN A 224 8.23 -33.57 27.06
C ASN A 224 7.50 -34.34 25.94
N VAL A 225 6.23 -34.02 25.72
CA VAL A 225 5.41 -34.50 24.60
C VAL A 225 4.51 -33.35 24.19
N VAL A 226 4.50 -33.06 22.90
CA VAL A 226 3.70 -32.03 22.25
C VAL A 226 2.28 -32.58 22.05
N THR A 227 1.32 -32.04 22.81
CA THR A 227 -0.09 -32.47 22.83
C THR A 227 -1.02 -31.27 22.79
N ALA A 228 -2.21 -31.41 22.20
CA ALA A 228 -3.15 -30.30 21.98
C ALA A 228 -3.53 -29.56 23.28
N ASP A 229 -3.69 -30.28 24.40
CA ASP A 229 -4.00 -29.72 25.72
C ASP A 229 -2.92 -28.77 26.26
N LYS A 230 -1.68 -28.89 25.78
CA LYS A 230 -0.56 -28.00 26.14
C LYS A 230 -0.34 -26.90 25.11
N ILE A 231 -0.50 -27.23 23.83
CA ILE A 231 -0.23 -26.31 22.73
C ILE A 231 -1.32 -25.23 22.65
N ILE A 232 -2.59 -25.59 22.81
CA ILE A 232 -3.71 -24.63 22.69
C ILE A 232 -3.55 -23.46 23.68
N PRO A 233 -3.32 -23.68 24.99
CA PRO A 233 -3.07 -22.57 25.93
C PRO A 233 -1.84 -21.73 25.55
N TRP A 234 -0.77 -22.37 25.09
CA TRP A 234 0.45 -21.68 24.66
C TRP A 234 0.20 -20.82 23.41
N LEU A 235 -0.58 -21.31 22.45
CA LEU A 235 -0.97 -20.55 21.25
C LEU A 235 -1.82 -19.33 21.60
N HIS A 236 -2.76 -19.45 22.55
CA HIS A 236 -3.53 -18.30 23.03
C HIS A 236 -2.63 -17.24 23.67
N GLU A 237 -1.67 -17.64 24.51
CA GLU A 237 -0.68 -16.72 25.09
C GLU A 237 0.14 -16.02 24.01
N CYS A 238 0.60 -16.78 23.00
CA CYS A 238 1.33 -16.22 21.87
C CYS A 238 0.48 -15.23 21.06
N LYS A 239 -0.81 -15.51 20.81
CA LYS A 239 -1.73 -14.63 20.07
C LYS A 239 -1.97 -13.30 20.80
N GLU A 240 -2.01 -13.28 22.13
CA GLU A 240 -2.12 -12.03 22.89
C GLU A 240 -0.90 -11.12 22.71
N ILE A 241 0.29 -11.71 22.51
CA ILE A 241 1.56 -10.98 22.37
C ILE A 241 1.85 -10.63 20.89
N PHE A 242 1.47 -11.53 20.00
CA PHE A 242 1.63 -11.48 18.55
C PHE A 242 0.27 -11.71 17.88
N PRO A 243 -0.63 -10.72 17.91
CA PRO A 243 -2.00 -10.87 17.38
C PRO A 243 -2.05 -11.26 15.91
N TYR A 244 -1.03 -10.86 15.14
CA TYR A 244 -0.90 -11.20 13.73
C TYR A 244 0.21 -12.21 13.46
N GLY A 245 0.86 -12.77 14.50
CA GLY A 245 2.11 -13.55 14.37
C GLY A 245 2.06 -14.80 13.49
N PHE A 246 0.88 -15.17 13.00
CA PHE A 246 0.69 -16.24 12.02
C PHE A 246 0.99 -15.79 10.58
N TYR A 247 0.89 -14.49 10.30
CA TYR A 247 1.07 -13.90 8.97
C TYR A 247 2.42 -13.16 8.81
N GLU A 248 3.19 -13.00 9.88
CA GLU A 248 4.19 -11.92 9.99
C GLU A 248 5.65 -12.29 9.68
N PHE A 249 5.97 -13.58 9.53
CA PHE A 249 7.31 -14.03 9.11
C PHE A 249 7.17 -14.90 7.86
N ASP A 250 7.04 -14.24 6.72
CA ASP A 250 7.05 -14.89 5.43
C ASP A 250 8.30 -15.75 5.23
N TYR A 251 8.13 -16.80 4.42
CA TYR A 251 9.00 -17.95 4.24
C TYR A 251 10.46 -17.66 3.77
N GLU A 252 10.85 -16.38 3.60
CA GLU A 252 12.14 -15.94 3.07
C GLU A 252 13.25 -15.82 4.13
N CYS A 253 13.47 -16.90 4.87
CA CYS A 253 14.53 -16.98 5.88
C CYS A 253 15.69 -17.87 5.41
N ASN A 254 16.92 -17.38 5.54
CA ASN A 254 18.12 -18.15 5.26
C ASN A 254 18.98 -18.31 6.52
N PHE A 255 18.76 -19.41 7.25
CA PHE A 255 19.50 -19.74 8.47
C PHE A 255 21.01 -19.89 8.25
N LEU A 256 21.44 -20.40 7.08
CA LEU A 256 22.86 -20.58 6.76
C LEU A 256 23.57 -19.24 6.59
N GLN A 257 22.88 -18.28 5.98
CA GLN A 257 23.39 -16.93 5.76
C GLN A 257 23.00 -15.96 6.89
N GLY A 258 22.19 -16.40 7.85
CA GLY A 258 21.85 -15.67 9.07
C GLY A 258 20.93 -14.47 8.87
N TYR A 259 20.01 -14.51 7.90
CA TYR A 259 19.06 -13.42 7.66
C TYR A 259 17.63 -13.90 7.41
N PHE A 260 16.68 -12.98 7.54
CA PHE A 260 15.32 -13.06 6.98
C PHE A 260 15.04 -11.83 6.13
N VAL A 261 14.05 -11.93 5.23
CA VAL A 261 13.64 -10.83 4.36
C VAL A 261 12.32 -10.26 4.86
N ASN A 262 12.21 -8.92 4.88
CA ASN A 262 10.93 -8.22 5.00
C ASN A 262 10.93 -7.04 4.03
N ARG A 263 9.90 -6.96 3.16
CA ARG A 263 9.76 -5.92 2.13
C ARG A 263 11.06 -5.67 1.35
N ASN A 264 11.65 -6.74 0.82
CA ASN A 264 12.92 -6.75 0.08
C ASN A 264 14.19 -6.33 0.85
N LEU A 265 14.12 -6.18 2.18
CA LEU A 265 15.27 -5.88 3.03
C LEU A 265 15.70 -7.12 3.83
N LYS A 266 17.01 -7.38 3.87
CA LYS A 266 17.57 -8.46 4.69
C LYS A 266 17.90 -7.97 6.08
N PHE A 267 17.42 -8.67 7.09
CA PHE A 267 17.65 -8.37 8.49
C PHE A 267 18.37 -9.52 9.19
N LYS A 268 19.21 -9.19 10.16
CA LYS A 268 20.03 -10.18 10.86
C LYS A 268 19.18 -11.09 11.75
N LEU A 269 19.07 -12.36 11.37
CA LEU A 269 18.19 -13.34 12.01
C LEU A 269 18.58 -13.62 13.46
N SER A 270 19.88 -13.59 13.79
CA SER A 270 20.36 -13.89 15.15
C SER A 270 19.84 -12.93 16.22
N GLU A 271 19.38 -11.75 15.80
CA GLU A 271 18.85 -10.70 16.69
C GLU A 271 17.34 -10.85 16.94
N LEU A 272 16.68 -11.74 16.19
CA LEU A 272 15.23 -12.00 16.21
C LEU A 272 14.92 -13.50 16.22
N TYR A 273 15.88 -14.31 16.66
CA TYR A 273 15.83 -15.77 16.56
C TYR A 273 14.61 -16.34 17.29
N TYR A 274 14.33 -15.87 18.50
CA TYR A 274 13.22 -16.40 19.29
C TYR A 274 11.88 -15.92 18.76
N THR A 275 11.77 -14.65 18.34
CA THR A 275 10.54 -14.13 17.74
C THR A 275 10.20 -14.92 16.49
N HIS A 276 11.16 -15.07 15.56
CA HIS A 276 10.99 -15.91 14.38
C HIS A 276 10.58 -17.34 14.77
N SER A 277 11.25 -17.96 15.75
CA SER A 277 10.97 -19.34 16.16
C SER A 277 9.56 -19.50 16.73
N VAL A 278 9.08 -18.53 17.51
CA VAL A 278 7.71 -18.53 18.05
C VAL A 278 6.70 -18.41 16.92
N HIS A 279 6.90 -17.50 15.95
CA HIS A 279 5.99 -17.33 14.80
C HIS A 279 5.95 -18.60 13.94
N HIS A 280 7.11 -19.23 13.72
CA HIS A 280 7.16 -20.52 13.02
C HIS A 280 6.39 -21.63 13.75
N LEU A 281 6.51 -21.71 15.08
CA LEU A 281 5.76 -22.67 15.88
C LEU A 281 4.26 -22.35 15.88
N MET A 282 3.89 -21.08 16.00
CA MET A 282 2.52 -20.60 15.87
C MET A 282 1.89 -21.07 14.56
N ASN A 283 2.58 -20.88 13.43
CA ASN A 283 2.14 -21.35 12.12
C ASN A 283 1.99 -22.87 12.02
N ASN A 284 2.92 -23.63 12.58
CA ASN A 284 2.86 -25.10 12.53
C ASN A 284 1.67 -25.70 13.29
N TYR A 285 1.10 -24.98 14.26
CA TYR A 285 0.01 -25.48 15.12
C TYR A 285 -1.26 -24.64 15.07
N TRP A 286 -1.33 -23.66 14.16
CA TRP A 286 -2.43 -22.69 14.07
C TRP A 286 -3.80 -23.35 13.95
N ASP A 287 -3.89 -24.43 13.17
CA ASP A 287 -5.13 -25.21 12.94
C ASP A 287 -5.80 -25.70 14.23
N LEU A 288 -5.07 -25.80 15.34
CA LEU A 288 -5.63 -26.25 16.63
C LEU A 288 -6.52 -25.20 17.31
N ILE A 289 -6.42 -23.93 16.92
CA ILE A 289 -7.20 -22.83 17.49
C ILE A 289 -8.03 -22.07 16.44
N LEU A 290 -8.05 -22.55 15.19
CA LEU A 290 -8.95 -22.06 14.16
C LEU A 290 -10.40 -22.46 14.50
N PRO A 291 -11.37 -21.53 14.43
CA PRO A 291 -12.78 -21.89 14.46
C PRO A 291 -13.12 -22.80 13.27
N GLU A 292 -13.94 -23.84 13.48
CA GLU A 292 -14.37 -24.75 12.40
C GLU A 292 -15.04 -24.03 11.21
N GLU A 293 -15.55 -22.81 11.42
CA GLU A 293 -16.21 -21.98 10.39
C GLU A 293 -15.24 -21.15 9.51
N ASP A 294 -13.98 -20.95 9.91
CA ASP A 294 -12.96 -20.26 9.08
C ASP A 294 -12.23 -21.21 8.12
N SER A 295 -12.60 -22.51 8.12
CA SER A 295 -12.00 -23.54 7.25
C SER A 295 -12.58 -23.59 5.83
N THR A 296 -13.57 -22.75 5.53
CA THR A 296 -14.11 -22.57 4.18
C THR A 296 -13.52 -21.34 3.53
N ASN A 297 -12.48 -21.52 2.70
CA ASN A 297 -12.06 -20.62 1.61
C ASN A 297 -12.46 -19.15 1.80
N GLU A 298 -12.00 -18.51 2.85
CA GLU A 298 -11.80 -17.08 2.76
C GLU A 298 -10.47 -16.94 2.04
N ASP A 299 -10.58 -16.77 0.71
CA ASP A 299 -9.60 -16.01 -0.04
C ASP A 299 -9.47 -14.68 0.70
N PHE A 300 -8.62 -14.64 1.72
CA PHE A 300 -8.10 -13.39 2.25
C PHE A 300 -7.39 -12.80 1.05
N GLU A 301 -8.07 -11.86 0.39
CA GLU A 301 -7.42 -10.89 -0.47
C GLU A 301 -6.19 -10.44 0.31
N TYR A 302 -5.02 -10.81 -0.21
CA TYR A 302 -3.81 -10.14 0.16
C TYR A 302 -4.14 -8.66 -0.04
N GLU A 303 -4.31 -7.89 1.04
CA GLU A 303 -3.83 -6.53 1.00
C GLU A 303 -2.33 -6.72 0.74
N ASP A 304 -1.97 -6.83 -0.54
CA ASP A 304 -0.63 -6.63 -0.98
C ASP A 304 -0.23 -5.34 -0.29
N ASP A 305 0.72 -5.42 0.64
CA ASP A 305 1.38 -4.26 1.20
C ASP A 305 2.10 -3.45 0.08
N GLU A 306 2.09 -3.97 -1.16
CA GLU A 306 2.43 -3.29 -2.41
C GLU A 306 1.29 -2.43 -3.01
N THR A 307 0.05 -2.54 -2.51
CA THR A 307 -1.16 -1.85 -3.03
C THR A 307 -1.73 -0.76 -2.13
N LEU A 308 -1.17 -0.56 -0.93
CA LEU A 308 -1.30 0.75 -0.29
C LEU A 308 -0.51 1.75 -1.14
N PRO A 309 -1.15 2.79 -1.72
CA PRO A 309 -0.40 3.88 -2.32
C PRO A 309 0.26 4.63 -1.17
N PHE A 310 1.47 4.23 -0.81
CA PHE A 310 2.39 5.15 -0.15
C PHE A 310 3.24 5.83 -1.20
#